data_AF-A0AAD5LRL4-F1
#
_entry.id   AF-A0AAD5LRL4-F1
#
_cell.length_a   1.000
_cell.length_b   1.000
_cell.length_c   1.000
_cell.angle_alpha   90.00
_cell.angle_beta   90.00
_cell.angle_gamma   90.00
#
_symmetry.space_group_name_H-M   'P 1'
#
loop_
_entity.id
_entity.type
_entity.pdbx_description
1 polymer ?
#
loop_
_entity_poly.entity_id
_entity_poly.type
_entity_poly.pdbx_seq_one_letter_code
_entity_poly.pdbx_strand_id
1 'polypeptide(L)'
;MANLEKWIAAQRELVSVSADVDPTSDRSAAECGEGDRTIYARRAIADGTVLVKLDRGAYLNGSQWLSSLEDKVEPSDLQRLRDELSQRSPSATVMTALALLHEVSRGDKSHFHGYIQQLPQRIPLPMTWSESERAMLRSTAASPIVDFDLVRNVFKSFVSPLQRMFQTIWSAEECTLERFVWAYTVISSRAFSIDDLRDPTLLPVIDMANHDAEDPNAEIRRSEDGSFSLVATRAIAADEPVTISYGNLSNAQVSACVGYGFVLPHSTPNDTILLQESDIRDVFSLLLGGASHDDALALLTRQTADTVTTTEAEQSEPADDSEAPSAAKRRRLFVADTGARQPKASDMLFALNSNAAEDFGISDTLLSFVMANELSTDVLHDVLTVLLQFKDKSYSQLLASAAASPADDQASALSRQLVTHERQITRRILLGIMTMEEESSSDGEQDPDDEEDEDEEAEEDEEA
;
A
#
# COMPACT_ATOMS: atom_id res chain seq x y z
N MET A 1 0.50 14.09 -25.54
CA MET A 1 -0.66 14.11 -26.46
C MET A 1 -0.34 13.47 -27.82
N ALA A 2 0.32 14.16 -28.76
CA ALA A 2 0.52 13.67 -30.13
C ALA A 2 1.28 12.34 -30.25
N ASN A 3 2.14 11.99 -29.29
CA ASN A 3 2.89 10.74 -29.33
C ASN A 3 2.04 9.52 -28.92
N LEU A 4 1.04 9.69 -28.04
CA LEU A 4 0.12 8.61 -27.67
C LEU A 4 -0.83 8.28 -28.83
N GLU A 5 -1.44 9.29 -29.44
CA GLU A 5 -2.35 9.08 -30.58
C GLU A 5 -1.61 8.43 -31.75
N LYS A 6 -0.39 8.89 -32.05
CA LYS A 6 0.48 8.27 -33.05
C LYS A 6 0.80 6.82 -32.70
N TRP A 7 1.07 6.53 -31.43
CA TRP A 7 1.34 5.18 -30.96
C TRP A 7 0.12 4.26 -31.10
N ILE A 8 -1.05 4.70 -30.63
CA ILE A 8 -2.32 3.96 -30.80
C ILE A 8 -2.58 3.72 -32.30
N ALA A 9 -2.41 4.75 -33.13
CA ALA A 9 -2.61 4.63 -34.58
C ALA A 9 -1.60 3.70 -35.26
N ALA A 10 -0.37 3.58 -34.73
CA ALA A 10 0.65 2.66 -35.23
C ALA A 10 0.42 1.21 -34.76
N GLN A 11 -0.33 1.00 -33.68
CA GLN A 11 -0.56 -0.30 -33.04
C GLN A 11 -2.00 -0.80 -33.20
N ARG A 12 -2.71 -0.41 -34.26
CA ARG A 12 -4.15 -0.74 -34.49
C ARG A 12 -4.48 -2.23 -34.49
N GLU A 13 -3.50 -3.09 -34.73
CA GLU A 13 -3.67 -4.55 -34.69
C GLU A 13 -3.67 -5.11 -33.26
N LEU A 14 -3.11 -4.38 -32.29
CA LEU A 14 -2.93 -4.82 -30.91
C LEU A 14 -3.69 -3.94 -29.90
N VAL A 15 -4.00 -2.70 -30.27
CA VAL A 15 -4.64 -1.69 -29.41
C VAL A 15 -5.87 -1.14 -30.12
N SER A 16 -7.01 -1.32 -29.49
CA SER A 16 -8.28 -0.72 -29.90
C SER A 16 -8.77 0.25 -28.83
N VAL A 17 -9.10 1.47 -29.23
CA VAL A 17 -9.70 2.49 -28.37
C VAL A 17 -10.99 2.94 -29.02
N SER A 18 -12.09 2.90 -28.27
CA SER A 18 -13.39 3.33 -28.75
C SER A 18 -13.36 4.82 -29.14
N ALA A 19 -14.04 5.17 -30.23
CA ALA A 19 -14.24 6.58 -30.61
C ALA A 19 -15.14 7.34 -29.62
N ASP A 20 -15.73 6.65 -28.65
CA ASP A 20 -16.55 7.22 -27.59
C ASP A 20 -15.72 7.75 -26.42
N VAL A 21 -14.42 7.45 -26.35
CA VAL A 21 -13.53 7.92 -25.27
C VAL A 21 -12.39 8.80 -25.78
N ASP A 22 -11.86 9.62 -24.89
CA ASP A 22 -10.71 10.49 -25.10
C ASP A 22 -9.63 10.25 -24.02
N PRO A 23 -8.62 9.41 -24.31
CA PRO A 23 -7.48 9.21 -23.40
C PRO A 23 -6.42 10.32 -23.50
N THR A 24 -6.66 11.36 -24.32
CA THR A 24 -5.71 12.43 -24.66
C THR A 24 -6.27 13.82 -24.37
N SER A 25 -7.34 13.90 -23.58
CA SER A 25 -8.00 15.17 -23.28
C SER A 25 -7.02 16.15 -22.63
N ASP A 26 -6.88 17.34 -23.23
CA ASP A 26 -6.09 18.46 -22.69
C ASP A 26 -6.61 18.92 -21.32
N ARG A 27 -7.87 18.60 -20.98
CA ARG A 27 -8.46 18.90 -19.66
C ARG A 27 -7.79 18.12 -18.54
N SER A 28 -7.26 16.93 -18.82
CA SER A 28 -6.70 16.05 -17.79
C SER A 28 -5.55 16.70 -17.03
N ALA A 29 -4.66 17.43 -17.72
CA ALA A 29 -3.54 18.12 -17.08
C ALA A 29 -4.00 19.31 -16.22
N ALA A 30 -5.11 19.95 -16.58
CA ALA A 30 -5.67 21.08 -15.83
C ALA A 30 -6.46 20.63 -14.60
N GLU A 31 -7.13 19.46 -14.66
CA GLU A 31 -8.01 18.96 -13.60
C GLU A 31 -7.31 17.97 -12.64
N CYS A 32 -6.35 17.18 -13.13
CA CYS A 32 -5.66 16.16 -12.33
C CYS A 32 -4.23 16.57 -11.92
N GLY A 33 -3.70 17.68 -12.45
CA GLY A 33 -2.34 18.16 -12.20
C GLY A 33 -1.32 17.73 -13.27
N GLU A 34 -0.11 18.28 -13.22
CA GLU A 34 0.95 17.93 -14.17
C GLU A 34 1.36 16.46 -14.05
N GLY A 35 1.07 15.67 -15.09
CA GLY A 35 1.49 14.28 -15.19
C GLY A 35 0.40 13.26 -14.88
N ASP A 36 -0.68 13.67 -14.22
CA ASP A 36 -1.87 12.83 -14.05
C ASP A 36 -2.85 13.02 -15.21
N ARG A 37 -3.48 11.91 -15.58
CA ARG A 37 -4.28 11.80 -16.79
C ARG A 37 -5.53 11.00 -16.48
N THR A 38 -6.59 11.29 -17.22
CA THR A 38 -7.82 10.53 -17.14
C THR A 38 -8.40 10.30 -18.53
N ILE A 39 -9.30 9.33 -18.63
CA ILE A 39 -10.00 9.01 -19.87
C ILE A 39 -11.38 9.64 -19.75
N TYR A 40 -11.79 10.49 -20.69
CA TYR A 40 -13.14 11.08 -20.67
C TYR A 40 -14.04 10.43 -21.71
N ALA A 41 -15.33 10.30 -21.39
CA ALA A 41 -16.35 9.98 -22.37
C ALA A 41 -16.59 11.18 -23.30
N ARG A 42 -16.39 11.01 -24.61
CA ARG A 42 -16.72 12.04 -25.63
C ARG A 42 -18.22 12.19 -25.85
N ARG A 43 -18.98 11.15 -25.51
CA ARG A 43 -20.44 11.06 -25.65
C ARG A 43 -20.97 10.06 -24.62
N ALA A 44 -22.29 10.00 -24.47
CA ALA A 44 -22.90 9.00 -23.60
C ALA A 44 -22.53 7.58 -24.03
N ILE A 45 -22.09 6.77 -23.08
CA ILE A 45 -21.64 5.38 -23.28
C ILE A 45 -22.62 4.45 -22.57
N ALA A 46 -23.02 3.37 -23.24
CA ALA A 46 -23.91 2.36 -22.67
C ALA A 46 -23.14 1.39 -21.77
N ASP A 47 -23.85 0.82 -20.79
CA ASP A 47 -23.37 -0.30 -19.99
C ASP A 47 -22.89 -1.48 -20.88
N GLY A 48 -21.80 -2.11 -20.48
CA GLY A 48 -21.17 -3.24 -21.18
C GLY A 48 -20.34 -2.86 -22.40
N THR A 49 -20.20 -1.56 -22.71
CA THR A 49 -19.41 -1.11 -23.86
C THR A 49 -17.91 -1.30 -23.59
N VAL A 50 -17.20 -1.92 -24.54
CA VAL A 50 -15.74 -2.01 -24.50
C VAL A 50 -15.12 -0.67 -24.90
N LEU A 51 -14.42 -0.03 -23.96
CA LEU A 51 -13.82 1.28 -24.11
C LEU A 51 -12.41 1.19 -24.72
N VAL A 52 -11.63 0.23 -24.24
CA VAL A 52 -10.26 -0.04 -24.68
C VAL A 52 -10.06 -1.55 -24.72
N LYS A 53 -9.40 -2.08 -25.75
CA LYS A 53 -8.95 -3.46 -25.84
C LYS A 53 -7.45 -3.49 -26.15
N LEU A 54 -6.72 -4.30 -25.38
CA LEU A 54 -5.29 -4.57 -25.53
C LEU A 54 -5.10 -6.06 -25.78
N ASP A 55 -4.69 -6.42 -26.98
CA ASP A 55 -4.37 -7.80 -27.34
C ASP A 55 -2.98 -8.19 -26.80
N ARG A 56 -2.67 -9.49 -26.86
CA ARG A 56 -1.39 -10.03 -26.37
C ARG A 56 -0.21 -9.34 -27.05
N GLY A 57 0.63 -8.69 -26.25
CA GLY A 57 1.80 -7.93 -26.73
C GLY A 57 1.60 -6.40 -26.72
N ALA A 58 0.38 -5.92 -26.48
CA ALA A 58 0.09 -4.51 -26.22
C ALA A 58 0.34 -4.06 -24.78
N TYR A 59 0.68 -4.98 -23.87
CA TYR A 59 0.90 -4.73 -22.46
C TYR A 59 2.26 -5.30 -21.99
N LEU A 60 2.76 -4.82 -20.86
CA LEU A 60 4.11 -5.13 -20.37
C LEU A 60 4.07 -5.73 -18.97
N ASN A 61 4.62 -6.94 -18.81
CA ASN A 61 4.89 -7.57 -17.53
C ASN A 61 6.19 -8.40 -17.58
N GLY A 62 6.71 -8.78 -16.42
CA GLY A 62 7.99 -9.49 -16.28
C GLY A 62 8.07 -10.80 -17.05
N SER A 63 7.10 -11.71 -16.86
CA SER A 63 7.09 -13.04 -17.47
C SER A 63 6.99 -13.01 -19.00
N GLN A 64 6.12 -12.15 -19.54
CA GLN A 64 5.97 -12.02 -20.99
C GLN A 64 7.18 -11.33 -21.62
N TRP A 65 7.77 -10.34 -20.95
CA TRP A 65 9.00 -9.72 -21.39
C TRP A 65 10.12 -10.77 -21.51
N LEU A 66 10.36 -11.57 -20.46
CA LEU A 66 11.40 -12.60 -20.45
C LEU A 66 11.20 -13.65 -21.55
N SER A 67 9.94 -14.01 -21.84
CA SER A 67 9.59 -14.90 -22.94
C SER A 67 9.85 -14.24 -24.31
N SER A 68 9.55 -12.95 -24.45
CA SER A 68 9.75 -12.21 -25.70
C SER A 68 11.22 -11.97 -26.08
N LEU A 69 12.15 -12.25 -25.17
CA LEU A 69 13.59 -12.16 -25.45
C LEU A 69 14.12 -13.36 -26.24
N GLU A 70 13.36 -14.46 -26.34
CA GLU A 70 13.75 -15.66 -27.11
C GLU A 70 14.10 -15.35 -28.57
N ASP A 71 13.38 -14.42 -29.17
CA ASP A 71 13.60 -14.02 -30.57
C ASP A 71 14.65 -12.90 -30.73
N LYS A 72 15.13 -12.32 -29.62
CA LYS A 72 15.89 -11.05 -29.62
C LYS A 72 17.31 -11.18 -29.04
N VAL A 73 17.58 -12.22 -28.26
CA VAL A 73 18.82 -12.42 -27.52
C VAL A 73 19.39 -13.80 -27.84
N GLU A 74 20.72 -13.90 -27.91
CA GLU A 74 21.39 -15.19 -28.12
C GLU A 74 20.96 -16.23 -27.06
N PRO A 75 20.63 -17.47 -27.46
CA PRO A 75 20.08 -18.48 -26.54
C PRO A 75 20.95 -18.74 -25.30
N SER A 76 22.28 -18.67 -25.45
CA SER A 76 23.23 -18.86 -24.34
C SER A 76 23.23 -17.70 -23.34
N ASP A 77 22.95 -16.48 -23.79
CA ASP A 77 22.83 -15.31 -22.93
C ASP A 77 21.47 -15.31 -22.23
N LEU A 78 20.41 -15.67 -22.97
CA LEU A 78 19.06 -15.80 -22.41
C LEU A 78 18.98 -16.88 -21.32
N GLN A 79 19.62 -18.03 -21.53
CA GLN A 79 19.66 -19.07 -20.48
C GLN A 79 20.41 -18.60 -19.24
N ARG A 80 21.58 -17.95 -19.40
CA ARG A 80 22.31 -17.37 -18.28
C ARG A 80 21.51 -16.31 -17.54
N LEU A 81 20.75 -15.49 -18.26
CA LEU A 81 19.84 -14.53 -17.64
C LEU A 81 18.76 -15.25 -16.82
N ARG A 82 18.14 -16.29 -17.37
CA ARG A 82 17.14 -17.09 -16.65
C ARG A 82 17.71 -17.72 -15.38
N ASP A 83 18.95 -18.21 -15.43
CA ASP A 83 19.62 -18.80 -14.28
C ASP A 83 19.85 -17.76 -13.17
N GLU A 84 20.37 -16.57 -13.51
CA GLU A 84 20.56 -15.46 -12.55
C GLU A 84 19.23 -14.98 -11.94
N LEU A 85 18.20 -14.83 -12.76
CA LEU A 85 16.86 -14.45 -12.28
C LEU A 85 16.25 -15.53 -11.39
N SER A 86 16.44 -16.81 -11.72
CA SER A 86 15.93 -17.92 -10.92
C SER A 86 16.67 -18.07 -9.60
N GLN A 87 17.99 -17.91 -9.60
CA GLN A 87 18.84 -18.02 -8.41
C GLN A 87 18.53 -16.93 -7.38
N ARG A 88 18.31 -15.69 -7.85
CA ARG A 88 18.01 -14.56 -6.97
C ARG A 88 16.54 -14.45 -6.67
N SER A 89 15.68 -14.94 -7.56
CA SER A 89 14.22 -14.98 -7.42
C SER A 89 13.59 -13.61 -7.15
N PRO A 90 13.81 -12.57 -7.98
CA PRO A 90 13.25 -11.24 -7.74
C PRO A 90 11.72 -11.28 -7.69
N SER A 91 11.17 -10.33 -6.93
CA SER A 91 9.74 -10.07 -6.87
C SER A 91 9.20 -9.71 -8.24
N ALA A 92 7.92 -9.97 -8.43
CA ALA A 92 7.24 -9.70 -9.68
C ALA A 92 7.27 -8.20 -10.07
N THR A 93 7.27 -7.30 -9.08
CA THR A 93 7.45 -5.86 -9.29
C THR A 93 8.84 -5.53 -9.83
N VAL A 94 9.91 -6.11 -9.25
CA VAL A 94 11.28 -5.92 -9.74
C VAL A 94 11.44 -6.51 -11.14
N MET A 95 10.87 -7.68 -11.40
CA MET A 95 10.85 -8.30 -12.73
C MET A 95 10.22 -7.38 -13.78
N THR A 96 9.08 -6.77 -13.46
CA THR A 96 8.39 -5.86 -14.38
C THR A 96 9.12 -4.52 -14.52
N ALA A 97 9.78 -4.04 -13.46
CA ALA A 97 10.64 -2.85 -13.54
C ALA A 97 11.86 -3.08 -14.45
N LEU A 98 12.47 -4.27 -14.41
CA LEU A 98 13.54 -4.66 -15.32
C LEU A 98 13.06 -4.73 -16.78
N ALA A 99 11.84 -5.24 -17.00
CA ALA A 99 11.20 -5.24 -18.32
C ALA A 99 11.00 -3.81 -18.86
N LEU A 100 10.50 -2.89 -18.02
CA LEU A 100 10.34 -1.49 -18.38
C LEU A 100 11.69 -0.84 -18.70
N LEU A 101 12.73 -1.09 -17.90
CA LEU A 101 14.08 -0.57 -18.16
C LEU A 101 14.64 -1.08 -19.49
N HIS A 102 14.42 -2.34 -19.85
CA HIS A 102 14.83 -2.86 -21.15
C HIS A 102 14.14 -2.11 -22.30
N GLU A 103 12.83 -1.89 -22.21
CA GLU A 103 12.11 -1.12 -23.23
C GLU A 103 12.56 0.35 -23.31
N VAL A 104 12.94 0.96 -22.18
CA VAL A 104 13.58 2.28 -22.16
C VAL A 104 14.94 2.24 -22.88
N SER A 105 15.81 1.28 -22.57
CA SER A 105 17.12 1.12 -23.23
C SER A 105 17.02 0.93 -24.75
N ARG A 106 15.89 0.43 -25.25
CA ARG A 106 15.64 0.26 -26.69
C ARG A 106 15.27 1.56 -27.41
N GLY A 107 14.86 2.61 -26.69
CA GLY A 107 14.46 3.89 -27.28
C GLY A 107 13.40 3.71 -28.37
N ASP A 108 13.57 4.39 -29.51
CA ASP A 108 12.65 4.36 -30.65
C ASP A 108 12.41 2.96 -31.25
N LYS A 109 13.27 1.98 -30.95
CA LYS A 109 13.11 0.59 -31.39
C LYS A 109 12.13 -0.19 -30.51
N SER A 110 11.74 0.36 -29.36
CA SER A 110 10.73 -0.24 -28.50
C SER A 110 9.35 -0.04 -29.11
N HIS A 111 8.56 -1.12 -29.16
CA HIS A 111 7.15 -1.00 -29.51
C HIS A 111 6.38 -0.17 -28.48
N PHE A 112 6.86 -0.04 -27.25
CA PHE A 112 6.24 0.74 -26.19
C PHE A 112 6.76 2.18 -26.12
N HIS A 113 7.69 2.60 -26.98
CA HIS A 113 8.37 3.90 -26.86
C HIS A 113 7.39 5.08 -26.75
N GLY A 114 6.39 5.13 -27.63
CA GLY A 114 5.39 6.20 -27.63
C GLY A 114 4.54 6.24 -26.35
N TYR A 115 4.23 5.08 -25.76
CA TYR A 115 3.56 4.97 -24.47
C TYR A 115 4.48 5.37 -23.32
N ILE A 116 5.71 4.86 -23.28
CA ILE A 116 6.70 5.15 -22.23
C ILE A 116 6.97 6.65 -22.12
N GLN A 117 7.04 7.36 -23.25
CA GLN A 117 7.19 8.82 -23.28
C GLN A 117 6.04 9.58 -22.62
N GLN A 118 4.88 8.96 -22.42
CA GLN A 118 3.76 9.58 -21.71
C GLN A 118 3.75 9.28 -20.21
N LEU A 119 4.55 8.32 -19.73
CA LEU A 119 4.62 8.03 -18.32
C LEU A 119 5.14 9.25 -17.54
N PRO A 120 4.63 9.52 -16.33
CA PRO A 120 5.14 10.61 -15.51
C PRO A 120 6.63 10.44 -15.25
N GLN A 121 7.41 11.50 -15.44
CA GLN A 121 8.84 11.48 -15.13
C GLN A 121 9.11 11.47 -13.62
N ARG A 122 8.15 12.00 -12.84
CA ARG A 122 8.17 11.98 -11.38
C ARG A 122 6.78 11.58 -10.92
N ILE A 123 6.74 10.66 -9.96
CA ILE A 123 5.53 10.29 -9.24
C ILE A 123 5.87 10.54 -7.77
N PRO A 124 5.09 11.35 -7.05
CA PRO A 124 5.41 11.83 -5.70
C PRO A 124 5.16 10.73 -4.67
N LEU A 125 5.76 9.56 -4.87
CA LEU A 125 5.70 8.48 -3.91
C LEU A 125 6.70 8.68 -2.80
N PRO A 126 6.39 8.12 -1.61
CA PRO A 126 7.31 8.12 -0.50
C PRO A 126 8.74 7.84 -0.95
N MET A 127 8.98 6.82 -1.80
CA MET A 127 10.28 6.42 -2.40
C MET A 127 11.13 7.57 -2.98
N THR A 128 10.50 8.66 -3.40
CA THR A 128 11.12 9.85 -4.01
C THR A 128 11.25 11.04 -3.07
N TRP A 129 10.67 10.97 -1.87
CA TRP A 129 10.63 12.03 -0.87
C TRP A 129 11.99 12.24 -0.19
N SER A 130 12.20 13.45 0.34
CA SER A 130 13.35 13.80 1.18
C SER A 130 13.31 13.07 2.52
N GLU A 131 14.43 13.06 3.26
CA GLU A 131 14.47 12.37 4.56
C GLU A 131 13.52 12.98 5.60
N SER A 132 13.44 14.30 5.63
CA SER A 132 12.48 15.04 6.46
C SER A 132 11.04 14.70 6.10
N GLU A 133 10.73 14.52 4.81
CA GLU A 133 9.39 14.12 4.38
C GLU A 133 9.07 12.68 4.78
N ARG A 134 10.03 11.76 4.65
CA ARG A 134 9.88 10.37 5.10
C ARG A 134 9.68 10.26 6.60
N ALA A 135 10.32 11.14 7.38
CA ALA A 135 10.15 11.20 8.82
C ALA A 135 8.68 11.39 9.23
N MET A 136 7.89 12.09 8.41
CA MET A 136 6.48 12.30 8.68
C MET A 136 5.64 11.01 8.61
N LEU A 137 6.08 10.00 7.85
CA LEU A 137 5.37 8.73 7.72
C LEU A 137 5.70 7.73 8.83
N ARG A 138 6.77 7.94 9.61
CA ARG A 138 7.30 6.95 10.59
C ARG A 138 6.25 6.48 11.59
N SER A 139 5.36 7.36 12.02
CA SER A 139 4.31 7.05 13.01
C SER A 139 3.02 6.51 12.40
N THR A 140 2.94 6.47 11.06
CA THR A 140 1.74 6.10 10.31
C THR A 140 1.75 4.64 9.86
N ALA A 141 0.60 4.13 9.43
CA ALA A 141 0.50 2.79 8.85
C ALA A 141 1.27 2.65 7.52
N ALA A 142 1.69 3.76 6.90
CA ALA A 142 2.55 3.77 5.72
C ALA A 142 4.01 3.42 6.03
N SER A 143 4.50 3.59 7.26
CA SER A 143 5.92 3.37 7.59
C SER A 143 6.45 1.99 7.20
N PRO A 144 5.83 0.86 7.60
CA PRO A 144 6.34 -0.48 7.26
C PRO A 144 6.16 -0.83 5.77
N ILE A 145 5.32 -0.07 5.06
CA ILE A 145 5.04 -0.29 3.64
C ILE A 145 6.21 0.21 2.78
N VAL A 146 6.87 1.28 3.20
CA VAL A 146 7.88 1.96 2.40
C VAL A 146 9.29 1.61 2.87
N ASP A 147 9.94 0.68 2.17
CA ASP A 147 11.36 0.36 2.42
C ASP A 147 12.25 0.98 1.32
N PHE A 148 12.74 2.16 1.63
CA PHE A 148 13.58 3.00 0.78
C PHE A 148 14.92 2.39 0.42
N ASP A 149 15.60 1.89 1.44
CA ASP A 149 16.94 1.37 1.29
C ASP A 149 16.91 0.03 0.59
N LEU A 150 15.82 -0.73 0.73
CA LEU A 150 15.62 -1.98 0.01
C LEU A 150 15.68 -1.79 -1.52
N VAL A 151 15.00 -0.79 -2.09
CA VAL A 151 15.04 -0.56 -3.55
C VAL A 151 16.44 -0.16 -4.02
N ARG A 152 17.11 0.75 -3.31
CA ARG A 152 18.50 1.16 -3.63
C ARG A 152 19.48 0.01 -3.47
N ASN A 153 19.33 -0.81 -2.44
CA ASN A 153 20.15 -1.98 -2.17
C ASN A 153 19.92 -3.06 -3.23
N VAL A 154 18.69 -3.26 -3.70
CA VAL A 154 18.40 -4.14 -4.84
C VAL A 154 19.10 -3.64 -6.10
N PHE A 155 19.08 -2.34 -6.37
CA PHE A 155 19.83 -1.82 -7.51
C PHE A 155 21.33 -2.13 -7.41
N LYS A 156 21.95 -1.82 -6.25
CA LYS A 156 23.39 -2.03 -6.04
C LYS A 156 23.79 -3.51 -6.06
N SER A 157 23.05 -4.36 -5.37
CA SER A 157 23.39 -5.78 -5.13
C SER A 157 22.96 -6.73 -6.25
N PHE A 158 22.00 -6.32 -7.08
CA PHE A 158 21.40 -7.18 -8.10
C PHE A 158 21.33 -6.52 -9.48
N VAL A 159 20.64 -5.38 -9.63
CA VAL A 159 20.37 -4.80 -10.95
C VAL A 159 21.66 -4.32 -11.64
N SER A 160 22.54 -3.63 -10.93
CA SER A 160 23.81 -3.14 -11.47
C SER A 160 24.75 -4.28 -11.89
N PRO A 161 24.98 -5.33 -11.07
CA PRO A 161 25.67 -6.54 -11.53
C PRO A 161 25.03 -7.18 -12.76
N LEU A 162 23.70 -7.32 -12.78
CA LEU A 162 22.97 -7.93 -13.88
C LEU A 162 23.14 -7.14 -15.19
N GLN A 163 23.02 -5.82 -15.13
CA GLN A 163 23.27 -4.91 -16.25
C GLN A 163 24.68 -5.08 -16.81
N ARG A 164 25.70 -5.17 -15.95
CA ARG A 164 27.09 -5.37 -16.38
C ARG A 164 27.31 -6.69 -17.11
N MET A 165 26.57 -7.74 -16.74
CA MET A 165 26.60 -9.05 -17.38
C MET A 165 25.86 -9.06 -18.73
N PHE A 166 24.76 -8.31 -18.84
CA PHE A 166 23.84 -8.33 -19.99
C PHE A 166 23.65 -6.95 -20.62
N GLN A 167 24.76 -6.32 -21.03
CA GLN A 167 24.78 -4.96 -21.60
C GLN A 167 24.01 -4.83 -22.93
N THR A 168 23.78 -5.95 -23.62
CA THR A 168 22.97 -6.03 -24.84
C THR A 168 21.48 -5.84 -24.56
N ILE A 169 21.04 -6.16 -23.35
CA ILE A 169 19.65 -6.04 -22.89
C ILE A 169 19.46 -4.66 -22.25
N TRP A 170 20.34 -4.29 -21.32
CA TRP A 170 20.26 -3.02 -20.61
C TRP A 170 21.47 -2.14 -20.89
N SER A 171 21.23 -0.98 -21.51
CA SER A 171 22.28 0.00 -21.76
C SER A 171 22.75 0.62 -20.44
N ALA A 172 24.05 0.88 -20.30
CA ALA A 172 24.60 1.52 -19.10
C ALA A 172 24.09 2.96 -18.91
N GLU A 173 23.72 3.62 -20.00
CA GLU A 173 23.20 4.99 -20.00
C GLU A 173 21.78 5.08 -19.41
N GLU A 174 20.93 4.09 -19.70
CA GLU A 174 19.53 4.10 -19.22
C GLU A 174 19.32 3.24 -17.97
N CYS A 175 20.18 2.26 -17.69
CA CYS A 175 20.06 1.41 -16.50
C CYS A 175 20.82 2.02 -15.31
N THR A 176 20.41 3.22 -14.90
CA THR A 176 20.94 3.94 -13.73
C THR A 176 20.05 3.74 -12.49
N LEU A 177 20.55 4.09 -11.30
CA LEU A 177 19.77 4.01 -10.06
C LEU A 177 18.51 4.86 -10.15
N GLU A 178 18.62 6.09 -10.67
CA GLU A 178 17.51 7.01 -10.83
C GLU A 178 16.43 6.42 -11.76
N ARG A 179 16.83 5.86 -12.89
CA ARG A 179 15.92 5.20 -13.84
C ARG A 179 15.27 3.95 -13.25
N PHE A 180 16.01 3.16 -12.45
CA PHE A 180 15.42 2.00 -11.79
C PHE A 180 14.40 2.40 -10.72
N VAL A 181 14.69 3.41 -9.90
CA VAL A 181 13.76 3.94 -8.90
C VAL A 181 12.51 4.49 -9.59
N TRP A 182 12.67 5.21 -10.72
CA TRP A 182 11.57 5.66 -11.54
C TRP A 182 10.74 4.49 -12.08
N ALA A 183 11.38 3.48 -12.69
CA ALA A 183 10.68 2.32 -13.24
C ALA A 183 9.91 1.56 -12.16
N TYR A 184 10.54 1.31 -11.00
CA TYR A 184 9.91 0.65 -9.86
C TYR A 184 8.69 1.43 -9.35
N THR A 185 8.82 2.77 -9.29
CA THR A 185 7.75 3.70 -8.91
C THR A 185 6.60 3.67 -9.92
N VAL A 186 6.89 3.64 -11.21
CA VAL A 186 5.87 3.46 -12.28
C VAL A 186 5.15 2.12 -12.12
N ILE A 187 5.87 1.02 -11.92
CA ILE A 187 5.22 -0.29 -11.76
C ILE A 187 4.35 -0.32 -10.51
N SER A 188 4.82 0.26 -9.41
CA SER A 188 4.06 0.27 -8.15
C SER A 188 2.79 1.14 -8.20
N SER A 189 2.67 2.03 -9.20
CA SER A 189 1.57 2.98 -9.35
C SER A 189 0.62 2.70 -10.49
N ARG A 190 1.12 2.14 -11.59
CA ARG A 190 0.35 2.02 -12.84
C ARG A 190 0.14 0.58 -13.28
N ALA A 191 0.85 -0.37 -12.68
CA ALA A 191 0.70 -1.77 -13.06
C ALA A 191 -0.43 -2.42 -12.24
N PHE A 192 -1.33 -3.10 -12.94
CA PHE A 192 -2.44 -3.80 -12.33
C PHE A 192 -2.01 -5.19 -11.88
N SER A 193 -2.40 -5.56 -10.66
CA SER A 193 -2.35 -6.95 -10.20
C SER A 193 -3.70 -7.56 -10.54
N ILE A 194 -3.74 -8.40 -11.58
CA ILE A 194 -4.98 -9.00 -12.09
C ILE A 194 -5.02 -10.44 -11.63
N ASP A 195 -6.18 -10.87 -11.13
CA ASP A 195 -6.39 -12.25 -10.72
C ASP A 195 -5.95 -13.21 -11.86
N ASP A 196 -5.29 -14.30 -11.49
CA ASP A 196 -4.61 -15.27 -12.37
C ASP A 196 -3.30 -14.83 -13.04
N LEU A 197 -2.86 -13.58 -12.88
CA LEU A 197 -1.51 -13.16 -13.28
C LEU A 197 -0.59 -13.07 -12.06
N ARG A 198 0.57 -13.74 -12.18
CA ARG A 198 1.62 -13.68 -11.16
C ARG A 198 2.29 -12.30 -11.10
N ASP A 199 2.32 -11.60 -12.23
CA ASP A 199 3.09 -10.38 -12.38
C ASP A 199 2.21 -9.13 -12.52
N PRO A 200 2.58 -8.02 -11.85
CA PRO A 200 1.94 -6.74 -12.07
C PRO A 200 2.14 -6.34 -13.54
N THR A 201 1.06 -5.91 -14.20
CA THR A 201 1.05 -5.67 -15.64
C THR A 201 0.71 -4.22 -15.96
N LEU A 202 1.59 -3.55 -16.70
CA LEU A 202 1.27 -2.24 -17.29
C LEU A 202 0.35 -2.44 -18.49
N LEU A 203 -0.82 -1.80 -18.43
CA LEU A 203 -1.82 -1.82 -19.49
C LEU A 203 -1.89 -0.43 -20.14
N PRO A 204 -1.15 -0.16 -21.24
CA PRO A 204 -1.16 1.14 -21.90
C PRO A 204 -2.58 1.63 -22.20
N VAL A 205 -2.81 2.93 -21.98
CA VAL A 205 -4.13 3.59 -22.12
C VAL A 205 -5.07 3.27 -20.96
N ILE A 206 -5.22 1.99 -20.58
CA ILE A 206 -6.05 1.59 -19.43
C ILE A 206 -5.49 2.13 -18.11
N ASP A 207 -4.15 2.21 -17.98
CA ASP A 207 -3.44 2.78 -16.82
C ASP A 207 -3.68 4.28 -16.58
N MET A 208 -4.47 4.93 -17.42
CA MET A 208 -4.90 6.31 -17.28
C MET A 208 -6.28 6.43 -16.63
N ALA A 209 -7.04 5.35 -16.48
CA ALA A 209 -8.32 5.41 -15.77
C ALA A 209 -8.06 5.60 -14.27
N ASN A 210 -8.66 6.63 -13.68
CA ASN A 210 -8.44 6.99 -12.28
C ASN A 210 -9.29 6.16 -11.31
N HIS A 211 -8.93 6.19 -10.02
CA HIS A 211 -9.70 5.52 -8.99
C HIS A 211 -11.04 6.21 -8.75
N ASP A 212 -12.10 5.42 -8.61
CA ASP A 212 -13.26 5.78 -7.79
C ASP A 212 -13.55 4.63 -6.81
N ALA A 213 -13.69 4.96 -5.53
CA ALA A 213 -13.93 3.99 -4.47
C ALA A 213 -15.43 3.74 -4.23
N GLU A 214 -16.29 4.70 -4.58
CA GLU A 214 -17.72 4.66 -4.28
C GLU A 214 -18.54 4.22 -5.50
N ASP A 215 -18.25 4.79 -6.68
CA ASP A 215 -19.00 4.53 -7.91
C ASP A 215 -18.06 4.40 -9.14
N PRO A 216 -17.20 3.36 -9.19
CA PRO A 216 -16.41 3.08 -10.36
C PRO A 216 -17.32 2.70 -11.54
N ASN A 217 -17.12 3.37 -12.68
CA ASN A 217 -17.99 3.22 -13.84
C ASN A 217 -17.42 2.30 -14.95
N ALA A 218 -16.23 1.76 -14.74
CA ALA A 218 -15.62 0.75 -15.59
C ALA A 218 -14.82 -0.29 -14.80
N GLU A 219 -14.52 -1.41 -15.45
CA GLU A 219 -13.69 -2.48 -14.91
C GLU A 219 -12.77 -3.10 -15.96
N ILE A 220 -11.68 -3.71 -15.51
CA ILE A 220 -10.72 -4.41 -16.36
C ILE A 220 -11.13 -5.88 -16.44
N ARG A 221 -11.45 -6.35 -17.65
CA ARG A 221 -11.75 -7.74 -17.94
C ARG A 221 -10.62 -8.39 -18.71
N ARG A 222 -10.27 -9.61 -18.31
CA ARG A 222 -9.36 -10.48 -19.06
C ARG A 222 -10.17 -11.50 -19.85
N SER A 223 -9.84 -11.64 -21.13
CA SER A 223 -10.44 -12.64 -22.01
C SER A 223 -9.60 -13.93 -22.03
N GLU A 224 -10.21 -15.04 -22.43
CA GLU A 224 -9.53 -16.35 -22.55
C GLU A 224 -8.36 -16.33 -23.56
N ASP A 225 -8.43 -15.46 -24.57
CA ASP A 225 -7.37 -15.24 -25.56
C ASP A 225 -6.14 -14.49 -24.99
N GLY A 226 -6.21 -14.06 -23.73
CA GLY A 226 -5.17 -13.30 -23.04
C GLY A 226 -5.21 -11.79 -23.30
N SER A 227 -6.24 -11.27 -23.97
CA SER A 227 -6.46 -9.83 -24.12
C SER A 227 -7.05 -9.20 -22.85
N PHE A 228 -6.76 -7.92 -22.65
CA PHE A 228 -7.33 -7.08 -21.60
C PHE A 228 -8.29 -6.07 -22.22
N SER A 229 -9.45 -5.87 -21.58
CA SER A 229 -10.43 -4.88 -22.01
C SER A 229 -10.86 -4.02 -20.83
N LEU A 230 -10.96 -2.71 -21.05
CA LEU A 230 -11.64 -1.80 -20.14
C LEU A 230 -13.10 -1.72 -20.58
N VAL A 231 -14.04 -2.10 -19.72
CA VAL A 231 -15.47 -2.22 -20.05
C VAL A 231 -16.28 -1.37 -19.09
N ALA A 232 -17.22 -0.59 -19.63
CA ALA A 232 -18.16 0.17 -18.81
C ALA A 232 -19.07 -0.78 -18.02
N THR A 233 -19.24 -0.52 -16.71
CA THR A 233 -20.09 -1.29 -15.79
C THR A 233 -21.45 -0.64 -15.57
N ARG A 234 -21.60 0.61 -16.00
CA ARG A 234 -22.84 1.37 -16.04
C ARG A 234 -22.84 2.34 -17.22
N ALA A 235 -23.96 3.02 -17.42
CA ALA A 235 -24.01 4.13 -18.37
C ALA A 235 -23.09 5.27 -17.88
N ILE A 236 -22.31 5.84 -18.80
CA ILE A 236 -21.37 6.95 -18.55
C ILE A 236 -21.86 8.15 -19.35
N ALA A 237 -22.03 9.31 -18.72
CA ALA A 237 -22.47 10.52 -19.39
C ALA A 237 -21.38 11.11 -20.29
N ALA A 238 -21.77 11.95 -21.26
CA ALA A 238 -20.79 12.72 -22.02
C ALA A 238 -20.01 13.65 -21.07
N ASP A 239 -18.71 13.80 -21.34
CA ASP A 239 -17.75 14.54 -20.51
C ASP A 239 -17.50 13.97 -19.10
N GLU A 240 -18.10 12.81 -18.73
CA GLU A 240 -17.80 12.12 -17.47
C GLU A 240 -16.44 11.37 -17.57
N PRO A 241 -15.60 11.42 -16.53
CA PRO A 241 -14.36 10.63 -16.49
C PRO A 241 -14.68 9.14 -16.33
N VAL A 242 -13.89 8.30 -17.01
CA VAL A 242 -13.92 6.85 -16.84
C VAL A 242 -13.05 6.50 -15.65
N THR A 243 -13.68 5.90 -14.64
CA THR A 243 -13.06 5.54 -13.37
C THR A 243 -13.14 4.04 -13.14
N ILE A 244 -12.14 3.49 -12.46
CA ILE A 244 -12.08 2.08 -12.08
C ILE A 244 -11.83 1.94 -10.58
N SER A 245 -12.16 0.78 -10.02
CA SER A 245 -11.70 0.44 -8.68
C SER A 245 -10.27 -0.10 -8.76
N TYR A 246 -9.37 0.46 -7.96
CA TYR A 246 -8.03 -0.10 -7.76
C TYR A 246 -8.01 -1.22 -6.72
N GLY A 247 -9.20 -1.62 -6.24
CA GLY A 247 -9.39 -2.61 -5.18
C GLY A 247 -9.73 -1.98 -3.84
N ASN A 248 -10.04 -2.83 -2.87
CA ASN A 248 -10.39 -2.44 -1.51
C ASN A 248 -9.12 -2.13 -0.69
N LEU A 249 -8.52 -0.97 -0.95
CA LEU A 249 -7.26 -0.54 -0.35
C LEU A 249 -7.51 0.49 0.76
N SER A 250 -6.64 0.48 1.77
CA SER A 250 -6.60 1.54 2.78
C SER A 250 -5.93 2.81 2.25
N ASN A 251 -6.22 3.97 2.82
CA ASN A 251 -5.54 5.23 2.49
C ASN A 251 -4.03 5.13 2.70
N ALA A 252 -3.56 4.38 3.70
CA ALA A 252 -2.14 4.09 3.88
C ALA A 252 -1.59 3.26 2.71
N GLN A 253 -2.32 2.26 2.22
CA GLN A 253 -1.91 1.47 1.05
C GLN A 253 -1.98 2.28 -0.24
N VAL A 254 -3.02 3.06 -0.47
CA VAL A 254 -3.16 3.96 -1.63
C VAL A 254 -2.01 4.97 -1.65
N SER A 255 -1.70 5.58 -0.49
CA SER A 255 -0.64 6.57 -0.36
C SER A 255 0.77 5.97 -0.41
N ALA A 256 0.99 4.78 0.15
CA ALA A 256 2.33 4.22 0.38
C ALA A 256 2.71 3.06 -0.56
N CYS A 257 1.73 2.33 -1.07
CA CYS A 257 1.91 1.00 -1.67
C CYS A 257 1.42 0.93 -3.12
N VAL A 258 0.35 1.66 -3.44
CA VAL A 258 -0.37 1.59 -4.72
C VAL A 258 -0.24 2.90 -5.52
N GLY A 259 0.67 3.78 -5.10
CA GLY A 259 1.42 4.50 -6.11
C GLY A 259 0.74 5.74 -6.70
N TYR A 260 -0.42 6.18 -6.21
CA TYR A 260 -1.05 7.34 -6.85
C TYR A 260 -0.65 8.69 -6.28
N GLY A 261 0.17 8.73 -5.22
CA GLY A 261 0.61 10.01 -4.65
C GLY A 261 -0.57 10.90 -4.22
N PHE A 262 -1.70 10.28 -3.86
CA PHE A 262 -2.88 10.93 -3.30
C PHE A 262 -3.39 10.15 -2.08
N VAL A 263 -4.14 10.85 -1.24
CA VAL A 263 -4.95 10.27 -0.17
C VAL A 263 -6.40 10.64 -0.50
N LEU A 264 -7.36 9.74 -0.31
CA LEU A 264 -8.75 10.07 -0.60
C LEU A 264 -9.25 11.15 0.37
N PRO A 265 -10.11 12.09 -0.06
CA PRO A 265 -10.68 13.12 0.82
C PRO A 265 -11.44 12.53 2.02
N HIS A 266 -11.87 11.28 1.93
CA HIS A 266 -12.66 10.58 2.93
C HIS A 266 -11.90 9.34 3.45
N SER A 267 -12.16 8.95 4.69
CA SER A 267 -11.61 7.71 5.25
C SER A 267 -12.29 6.50 4.62
N THR A 268 -11.52 5.44 4.35
CA THR A 268 -12.06 4.19 3.80
C THR A 268 -12.35 3.19 4.92
N PRO A 269 -13.29 2.24 4.73
CA PRO A 269 -13.52 1.17 5.71
C PRO A 269 -12.28 0.30 6.00
N ASN A 270 -11.35 0.22 5.04
CA ASN A 270 -10.11 -0.54 5.17
C ASN A 270 -8.98 0.26 5.84
N ASP A 271 -9.22 1.51 6.24
CA ASP A 271 -8.21 2.30 6.94
C ASP A 271 -7.90 1.69 8.31
N THR A 272 -6.61 1.50 8.58
CA THR A 272 -6.12 0.87 9.80
C THR A 272 -5.02 1.70 10.46
N ILE A 273 -4.90 1.59 11.77
CA ILE A 273 -3.74 2.05 12.52
C ILE A 273 -2.90 0.84 12.94
N LEU A 274 -1.58 1.04 13.09
CA LEU A 274 -0.66 -0.02 13.50
C LEU A 274 -0.10 0.23 14.91
N LEU A 275 -0.10 -0.82 15.73
CA LEU A 275 0.52 -0.90 17.05
C LEU A 275 1.72 -1.86 17.03
N GLN A 276 2.80 -1.51 17.73
CA GLN A 276 4.00 -2.35 17.81
C GLN A 276 3.90 -3.33 18.98
N GLU A 277 4.36 -4.57 18.78
CA GLU A 277 4.43 -5.60 19.83
C GLU A 277 5.24 -5.15 21.04
N SER A 278 6.37 -4.46 20.81
CA SER A 278 7.22 -3.89 21.86
C SER A 278 6.43 -2.92 22.75
N ASP A 279 5.75 -1.96 22.13
CA ASP A 279 4.95 -0.96 22.84
C ASP A 279 3.83 -1.62 23.64
N ILE A 280 3.17 -2.61 23.06
CA ILE A 280 2.13 -3.40 23.74
C ILE A 280 2.72 -4.10 24.97
N ARG A 281 3.83 -4.83 24.82
CA ARG A 281 4.47 -5.59 25.91
C ARG A 281 4.97 -4.67 27.04
N ASP A 282 5.54 -3.52 26.69
CA ASP A 282 6.07 -2.56 27.65
C ASP A 282 4.95 -1.92 28.48
N VAL A 283 3.84 -1.52 27.83
CA VAL A 283 2.67 -0.97 28.53
C VAL A 283 2.00 -2.04 29.40
N PHE A 284 1.86 -3.28 28.91
CA PHE A 284 1.37 -4.40 29.72
C PHE A 284 2.20 -4.59 30.99
N SER A 285 3.53 -4.60 30.85
CA SER A 285 4.44 -4.80 31.98
C SER A 285 4.34 -3.69 33.03
N LEU A 286 4.13 -2.45 32.60
CA LEU A 286 3.98 -1.30 33.50
C LEU A 286 2.65 -1.33 34.26
N LEU A 287 1.54 -1.56 33.56
CA LEU A 287 0.21 -1.56 34.17
C LEU A 287 0.04 -2.74 35.14
N LEU A 288 0.54 -3.94 34.78
CA LEU A 288 0.60 -5.07 35.71
C LEU A 288 1.51 -4.80 36.92
N GLY A 289 2.52 -3.94 36.75
CA GLY A 289 3.39 -3.46 37.83
C GLY A 289 2.75 -2.39 38.73
N GLY A 290 1.51 -1.98 38.46
CA GLY A 290 0.79 -0.94 39.22
C GLY A 290 1.17 0.49 38.85
N ALA A 291 1.81 0.71 37.70
CA ALA A 291 2.11 2.05 37.20
C ALA A 291 0.83 2.75 36.70
N SER A 292 0.84 4.08 36.69
CA SER A 292 -0.28 4.86 36.17
C SER A 292 -0.26 4.94 34.63
N HIS A 293 -1.39 5.31 34.02
CA HIS A 293 -1.48 5.57 32.57
C HIS A 293 -0.48 6.66 32.14
N ASP A 294 -0.26 7.68 33.00
CA ASP A 294 0.69 8.77 32.73
C ASP A 294 2.15 8.28 32.70
N ASP A 295 2.51 7.31 33.54
CA ASP A 295 3.85 6.72 33.56
C ASP A 295 4.12 5.93 32.27
N ALA A 296 3.13 5.16 31.81
CA ALA A 296 3.19 4.42 30.55
C ALA A 296 3.29 5.36 29.33
N LEU A 297 2.49 6.44 29.30
CA LEU A 297 2.59 7.48 28.27
C LEU A 297 3.96 8.18 28.25
N ALA A 298 4.55 8.42 29.42
CA ALA A 298 5.87 9.03 29.54
C ALA A 298 6.98 8.11 29.00
N LEU A 299 6.86 6.78 29.21
CA LEU A 299 7.80 5.80 28.65
C LEU A 299 7.77 5.80 27.12
N LEU A 300 6.59 5.68 26.50
CA LEU A 300 6.43 5.68 25.05
C LEU A 300 6.95 6.99 24.42
N THR A 301 6.73 8.12 25.09
CA THR A 301 7.24 9.43 24.64
C THR A 301 8.77 9.51 24.68
N ARG A 302 9.43 8.85 25.64
CA ARG A 302 10.90 8.80 25.71
C ARG A 302 11.49 7.88 24.65
N GLN A 303 10.92 6.68 24.48
CA GLN A 303 11.38 5.70 23.48
C GLN A 303 11.34 6.27 22.05
N THR A 304 10.32 7.06 21.73
CA THR A 304 10.23 7.74 20.45
C THR A 304 11.27 8.86 20.27
N ALA A 305 11.61 9.61 21.32
CA ALA A 305 12.67 10.62 21.27
C ALA A 305 14.07 10.00 21.08
N ASP A 306 14.32 8.86 21.72
CA ASP A 306 15.60 8.12 21.61
C ASP A 306 15.78 7.49 20.22
N THR A 307 14.68 7.04 19.61
CA THR A 307 14.69 6.50 18.23
C THR A 307 14.98 7.60 17.21
N VAL A 308 14.50 8.83 17.43
CA VAL A 308 14.78 9.96 16.53
C VAL A 308 16.24 10.40 16.62
N THR A 309 16.83 10.43 17.82
CA THR A 309 18.22 10.88 18.04
C THR A 309 19.28 9.88 17.59
N THR A 310 19.01 8.57 17.68
CA THR A 310 19.93 7.52 17.18
C THR A 310 20.06 7.53 15.66
N THR A 311 18.97 7.76 14.91
CA THR A 311 19.03 7.91 13.45
C THR A 311 19.82 9.12 12.96
N GLU A 312 19.92 10.19 13.76
CA GLU A 312 20.74 11.37 13.40
C GLU A 312 22.24 11.14 13.68
N ALA A 313 22.58 10.29 14.66
CA ALA A 313 23.97 10.00 15.04
C ALA A 313 24.65 8.94 14.17
N GLU A 314 23.90 7.97 13.61
CA GLU A 314 24.45 6.93 12.73
C GLU A 314 24.83 7.43 11.32
N GLN A 315 24.56 8.70 10.98
CA GLN A 315 24.83 9.27 9.65
C GLN A 315 26.13 10.08 9.55
N SER A 316 26.96 10.12 10.60
CA SER A 316 28.20 10.93 10.61
C SER A 316 29.53 10.19 10.53
N GLU A 317 29.58 8.88 10.21
CA GLU A 317 30.85 8.19 9.92
C GLU A 317 30.78 7.25 8.71
N PRO A 318 31.79 7.23 7.82
CA PRO A 318 31.91 6.19 6.81
C PRO A 318 32.60 4.98 7.45
N ALA A 319 31.82 3.98 7.86
CA ALA A 319 32.38 2.70 8.30
C ALA A 319 32.48 1.73 7.10
N ASP A 320 33.72 1.31 6.85
CA ASP A 320 34.13 0.26 5.92
C ASP A 320 33.90 -1.13 6.54
N ASP A 321 33.43 -2.05 5.70
CA ASP A 321 33.32 -3.51 5.80
C ASP A 321 32.64 -4.25 6.98
N SER A 322 31.74 -5.15 6.55
CA SER A 322 31.36 -6.45 7.13
C SER A 322 30.42 -6.51 8.34
N GLU A 323 29.11 -6.39 8.09
CA GLU A 323 28.10 -7.37 8.55
C GLU A 323 26.73 -7.01 7.92
N ALA A 324 26.07 -8.00 7.33
CA ALA A 324 24.80 -7.83 6.63
C ALA A 324 23.64 -7.59 7.62
N PRO A 325 22.83 -6.53 7.47
CA PRO A 325 21.70 -6.29 8.37
C PRO A 325 20.51 -7.21 8.05
N SER A 326 19.86 -7.64 9.13
CA SER A 326 18.88 -8.74 9.19
C SER A 326 17.53 -8.45 8.51
N ALA A 327 16.93 -9.52 7.97
CA ALA A 327 15.70 -9.50 7.19
C ALA A 327 14.43 -9.58 8.07
N ALA A 328 13.72 -8.46 8.24
CA ALA A 328 12.35 -8.43 8.76
C ALA A 328 11.34 -8.68 7.62
N LYS A 329 10.06 -9.01 7.94
CA LYS A 329 8.93 -9.17 7.00
C LYS A 329 8.60 -7.84 6.29
N ARG A 330 9.51 -7.46 5.41
CA ARG A 330 9.43 -6.43 4.39
C ARG A 330 8.79 -7.07 3.17
N ARG A 331 8.11 -6.29 2.33
CA ARG A 331 7.67 -6.73 1.00
C ARG A 331 8.91 -7.30 0.31
N ARG A 332 9.03 -8.63 0.26
CA ARG A 332 10.31 -9.24 -0.12
C ARG A 332 10.49 -8.95 -1.59
N LEU A 333 11.47 -8.10 -1.93
CA LEU A 333 11.86 -7.86 -3.32
C LEU A 333 12.45 -9.10 -3.98
N PHE A 334 12.55 -10.21 -3.26
CA PHE A 334 12.86 -11.55 -3.73
C PHE A 334 11.91 -12.57 -3.09
N VAL A 335 11.47 -13.60 -3.82
CA VAL A 335 10.59 -14.66 -3.33
C VAL A 335 11.35 -15.53 -2.32
N ALA A 336 10.69 -15.96 -1.25
CA ALA A 336 11.30 -16.81 -0.24
C ALA A 336 11.64 -18.21 -0.81
N ASP A 337 12.87 -18.69 -0.55
CA ASP A 337 13.21 -20.10 -0.72
C ASP A 337 12.38 -20.96 0.24
N THR A 338 11.64 -21.93 -0.28
CA THR A 338 10.85 -22.89 0.50
C THR A 338 11.78 -23.91 1.14
N GLY A 339 12.50 -23.51 2.19
CA GLY A 339 13.40 -24.44 2.87
C GLY A 339 14.47 -23.87 3.79
N ALA A 340 14.18 -22.89 4.65
CA ALA A 340 15.12 -22.58 5.75
C ALA A 340 14.46 -21.89 6.95
N ARG A 341 14.69 -22.49 8.12
CA ARG A 341 14.69 -21.98 9.52
C ARG A 341 13.90 -20.70 9.85
N GLN A 342 13.00 -20.84 10.83
CA GLN A 342 12.34 -19.73 11.53
C GLN A 342 13.35 -18.65 11.97
N PRO A 343 13.21 -17.40 11.49
CA PRO A 343 14.02 -16.28 11.96
C PRO A 343 13.55 -15.82 13.36
N LYS A 344 14.51 -15.36 14.19
CA LYS A 344 14.30 -14.79 15.53
C LYS A 344 13.47 -13.49 15.47
N ALA A 345 12.74 -13.23 16.55
CA ALA A 345 11.67 -12.24 16.72
C ALA A 345 12.00 -10.84 16.15
N SER A 346 11.31 -10.49 15.08
CA SER A 346 11.04 -9.10 14.68
C SER A 346 9.74 -8.66 15.35
N ASP A 347 9.69 -7.46 15.94
CA ASP A 347 8.46 -6.93 16.56
C ASP A 347 7.27 -7.04 15.59
N MET A 348 6.23 -7.75 16.02
CA MET A 348 5.00 -7.88 15.26
C MET A 348 4.24 -6.55 15.25
N LEU A 349 3.49 -6.30 14.17
CA LEU A 349 2.59 -5.16 14.07
C LEU A 349 1.14 -5.66 14.12
N PHE A 350 0.33 -5.02 14.95
CA PHE A 350 -1.10 -5.30 15.09
C PHE A 350 -1.90 -4.18 14.43
N ALA A 351 -2.84 -4.53 13.56
CA ALA A 351 -3.67 -3.58 12.85
C ALA A 351 -5.03 -3.44 13.55
N LEU A 352 -5.45 -2.22 13.86
CA LEU A 352 -6.79 -1.91 14.36
C LEU A 352 -7.55 -1.09 13.32
N ASN A 353 -8.86 -1.28 13.22
CA ASN A 353 -9.74 -0.61 12.28
C ASN A 353 -10.86 0.17 13.01
N SER A 354 -11.60 1.00 12.28
CA SER A 354 -12.71 1.78 12.88
C SER A 354 -14.07 1.07 12.88
N ASN A 355 -14.11 -0.21 12.51
CA ASN A 355 -15.35 -0.98 12.39
C ASN A 355 -15.73 -1.61 13.72
N ALA A 356 -16.72 -1.02 14.40
CA ALA A 356 -17.24 -1.53 15.66
C ALA A 356 -17.86 -2.94 15.55
N ALA A 357 -18.38 -3.32 14.38
CA ALA A 357 -18.94 -4.66 14.16
C ALA A 357 -17.87 -5.76 14.08
N GLU A 358 -16.60 -5.38 13.95
CA GLU A 358 -15.42 -6.27 13.99
C GLU A 358 -14.60 -6.04 15.26
N ASP A 359 -15.22 -5.54 16.34
CA ASP A 359 -14.56 -5.20 17.60
C ASP A 359 -13.33 -4.28 17.39
N PHE A 360 -13.46 -3.30 16.48
CA PHE A 360 -12.39 -2.38 16.10
C PHE A 360 -11.14 -3.06 15.51
N GLY A 361 -11.29 -4.27 15.00
CA GLY A 361 -10.18 -5.06 14.50
C GLY A 361 -9.22 -5.50 15.60
N ILE A 362 -9.68 -5.64 16.86
CA ILE A 362 -8.98 -6.42 17.89
C ILE A 362 -8.91 -7.86 17.37
N SER A 363 -7.90 -8.11 16.57
CA SER A 363 -7.81 -9.31 15.76
C SER A 363 -7.61 -10.53 16.64
N ASP A 364 -8.04 -11.70 16.16
CA ASP A 364 -7.68 -13.00 16.74
C ASP A 364 -6.17 -13.12 16.98
N THR A 365 -5.35 -12.42 16.19
CA THR A 365 -3.89 -12.39 16.37
C THR A 365 -3.44 -11.59 17.59
N LEU A 366 -4.09 -10.46 17.92
CA LEU A 366 -3.78 -9.71 19.14
C LEU A 366 -4.22 -10.50 20.37
N LEU A 367 -5.42 -11.09 20.34
CA LEU A 367 -5.90 -11.95 21.41
C LEU A 367 -5.02 -13.20 21.57
N SER A 368 -4.65 -13.85 20.46
CA SER A 368 -3.70 -14.99 20.49
C SER A 368 -2.35 -14.60 21.06
N PHE A 369 -1.86 -13.38 20.77
CA PHE A 369 -0.63 -12.87 21.36
C PHE A 369 -0.76 -12.67 22.87
N VAL A 370 -1.83 -12.06 23.34
CA VAL A 370 -2.13 -11.87 24.77
C VAL A 370 -2.16 -13.23 25.48
N MET A 371 -2.91 -14.20 24.94
CA MET A 371 -3.01 -15.55 25.50
C MET A 371 -1.67 -16.30 25.47
N ALA A 372 -0.90 -16.20 24.38
CA ALA A 372 0.39 -16.89 24.25
C ALA A 372 1.48 -16.33 25.17
N ASN A 373 1.35 -15.08 25.62
CA ASN A 373 2.28 -14.44 26.55
C ASN A 373 1.76 -14.43 28.00
N GLU A 374 0.69 -15.16 28.30
CA GLU A 374 0.06 -15.22 29.64
C GLU A 374 -0.34 -13.83 30.19
N LEU A 375 -0.68 -12.90 29.29
CA LEU A 375 -1.11 -11.56 29.64
C LEU A 375 -2.61 -11.57 29.97
N SER A 376 -3.04 -10.82 30.99
CA SER A 376 -4.45 -10.74 31.35
C SER A 376 -5.23 -9.90 30.33
N THR A 377 -6.37 -10.42 29.89
CA THR A 377 -7.36 -9.68 29.08
C THR A 377 -8.00 -8.54 29.85
N ASP A 378 -7.99 -8.59 31.19
CA ASP A 378 -8.63 -7.59 32.05
C ASP A 378 -7.97 -6.21 31.91
N VAL A 379 -6.68 -6.17 31.58
CA VAL A 379 -5.89 -4.93 31.42
C VAL A 379 -5.73 -4.57 29.94
N LEU A 380 -6.26 -5.38 29.01
CA LEU A 380 -6.07 -5.15 27.58
C LEU A 380 -6.69 -3.83 27.12
N HIS A 381 -7.88 -3.47 27.63
CA HIS A 381 -8.54 -2.21 27.29
C HIS A 381 -7.75 -1.00 27.83
N ASP A 382 -7.23 -1.07 29.05
CA ASP A 382 -6.33 -0.04 29.61
C ASP A 382 -5.06 0.13 28.77
N VAL A 383 -4.42 -0.97 28.38
CA VAL A 383 -3.23 -0.97 27.51
C VAL A 383 -3.56 -0.30 26.18
N LEU A 384 -4.66 -0.69 25.53
CA LEU A 384 -5.10 -0.10 24.27
C LEU A 384 -5.40 1.39 24.42
N THR A 385 -6.06 1.79 25.53
CA THR A 385 -6.34 3.19 25.85
C THR A 385 -5.06 4.02 25.93
N VAL A 386 -4.03 3.56 26.65
CA VAL A 386 -2.72 4.24 26.73
C VAL A 386 -2.07 4.35 25.35
N LEU A 387 -2.04 3.26 24.57
CA LEU A 387 -1.43 3.24 23.23
C LEU A 387 -2.16 4.17 22.25
N LEU A 388 -3.49 4.21 22.29
CA LEU A 388 -4.31 5.07 21.44
C LEU A 388 -4.17 6.55 21.84
N GLN A 389 -4.11 6.86 23.14
CA GLN A 389 -3.82 8.21 23.63
C GLN A 389 -2.42 8.68 23.18
N PHE A 390 -1.43 7.79 23.26
CA PHE A 390 -0.09 8.07 22.76
C PHE A 390 -0.07 8.36 21.25
N LYS A 391 -0.80 7.56 20.45
CA LYS A 391 -0.97 7.77 19.01
C LYS A 391 -1.68 9.08 18.69
N ASP A 392 -2.78 9.42 19.37
CA ASP A 392 -3.49 10.70 19.16
C ASP A 392 -2.60 11.90 19.45
N LYS A 393 -1.81 11.84 20.54
CA LYS A 393 -0.83 12.88 20.89
C LYS A 393 0.25 13.01 19.82
N SER A 394 0.79 11.90 19.34
CA SER A 394 1.81 11.86 18.28
C SER A 394 1.28 12.47 16.96
N TYR A 395 0.08 12.07 16.53
CA TYR A 395 -0.57 12.65 15.35
C TYR A 395 -0.87 14.14 15.52
N SER A 396 -1.28 14.57 16.72
CA SER A 396 -1.52 15.99 17.02
C SER A 396 -0.24 16.82 16.89
N GLN A 397 0.90 16.29 17.34
CA GLN A 397 2.21 16.95 17.18
C GLN A 397 2.64 17.03 15.71
N LEU A 398 2.44 15.95 14.94
CA LEU A 398 2.75 15.92 13.50
C LEU A 398 1.91 16.93 12.71
N LEU A 399 0.62 17.06 13.03
CA LEU A 399 -0.24 18.06 12.37
C LEU A 399 0.16 19.50 12.75
N ALA A 400 0.57 19.72 14.00
CA ALA A 400 1.03 21.02 14.46
C ALA A 400 2.37 21.43 13.83
N SER A 401 3.32 20.50 13.69
CA SER A 401 4.60 20.75 13.03
C SER A 401 4.43 20.96 11.53
N ALA A 402 3.56 20.19 10.88
CA ALA A 402 3.28 20.34 9.45
C ALA A 402 2.58 21.66 9.10
N ALA A 403 1.82 22.25 10.03
CA ALA A 403 1.20 23.58 9.84
C ALA A 403 2.21 24.73 9.83
N ALA A 404 3.44 24.52 10.33
CA ALA A 404 4.51 25.51 10.33
C ALA A 404 5.37 25.48 9.05
N SER A 405 5.24 24.45 8.22
CA SER A 405 5.95 24.30 6.94
C SER A 405 5.12 24.94 5.80
N PRO A 406 5.73 25.63 4.82
CA PRO A 406 4.98 26.23 3.72
C PRO A 406 4.14 25.18 2.96
N ALA A 407 2.90 25.56 2.66
CA ALA A 407 1.84 24.68 2.15
C ALA A 407 2.03 24.14 0.72
N ASP A 408 3.12 24.52 0.04
CA ASP A 408 3.35 24.21 -1.39
C ASP A 408 3.99 22.84 -1.65
N ASP A 409 4.39 22.09 -0.62
CA ASP A 409 4.92 20.74 -0.78
C ASP A 409 3.83 19.66 -0.76
N GLN A 410 3.73 18.91 -1.86
CA GLN A 410 2.77 17.83 -2.06
C GLN A 410 2.95 16.69 -1.04
N ALA A 411 4.19 16.33 -0.70
CA ALA A 411 4.45 15.27 0.29
C ALA A 411 3.89 15.65 1.67
N SER A 412 4.07 16.91 2.06
CA SER A 412 3.50 17.48 3.30
C SER A 412 1.97 17.51 3.31
N ALA A 413 1.32 17.75 2.16
CA ALA A 413 -0.15 17.69 2.07
C ALA A 413 -0.67 16.26 2.23
N LEU A 414 -0.04 15.28 1.56
CA LEU A 414 -0.40 13.86 1.64
C LEU A 414 -0.23 13.30 3.05
N SER A 415 0.94 13.57 3.65
CA SER A 415 1.23 13.22 5.04
C SER A 415 0.16 13.77 6.00
N ARG A 416 -0.19 15.06 5.88
CA ARG A 416 -1.22 15.68 6.73
C ARG A 416 -2.58 15.00 6.58
N GLN A 417 -2.97 14.67 5.35
CA GLN A 417 -4.25 14.04 5.10
C GLN A 417 -4.30 12.61 5.67
N LEU A 418 -3.25 11.82 5.45
CA LEU A 418 -3.13 10.48 6.02
C LEU A 418 -3.17 10.51 7.56
N VAL A 419 -2.35 11.37 8.18
CA VAL A 419 -2.31 11.55 9.63
C VAL A 419 -3.67 11.99 10.18
N THR A 420 -4.40 12.84 9.45
CA THR A 420 -5.76 13.26 9.86
C THR A 420 -6.72 12.08 9.91
N HIS A 421 -6.72 11.23 8.87
CA HIS A 421 -7.59 10.04 8.82
C HIS A 421 -7.22 9.02 9.89
N GLU A 422 -5.93 8.68 10.03
CA GLU A 422 -5.48 7.74 11.07
C GLU A 422 -5.82 8.25 12.49
N ARG A 423 -5.67 9.55 12.74
CA ARG A 423 -6.08 10.15 14.02
C ARG A 423 -7.59 10.07 14.26
N GLN A 424 -8.42 10.27 13.24
CA GLN A 424 -9.87 10.09 13.37
C GLN A 424 -10.23 8.66 13.75
N ILE A 425 -9.54 7.67 13.17
CA ILE A 425 -9.71 6.25 13.50
C ILE A 425 -9.29 5.99 14.94
N THR A 426 -8.10 6.44 15.34
CA THR A 426 -7.62 6.32 16.73
C THR A 426 -8.65 6.84 17.74
N ARG A 427 -9.26 8.01 17.47
CA ARG A 427 -10.27 8.60 18.34
C ARG A 427 -11.58 7.82 18.36
N ARG A 428 -12.02 7.27 17.22
CA ARG A 428 -13.22 6.43 17.17
C ARG A 428 -13.03 5.15 17.98
N ILE A 429 -11.88 4.50 17.85
CA ILE A 429 -11.55 3.30 18.63
C ILE A 429 -11.51 3.63 20.12
N LEU A 430 -10.83 4.73 20.49
CA LEU A 430 -10.74 5.17 21.89
C LEU A 430 -12.12 5.42 22.50
N LEU A 431 -13.01 6.13 21.79
CA LEU A 431 -14.39 6.34 22.24
C LEU A 431 -15.16 5.02 22.39
N GLY A 432 -14.99 4.10 21.45
CA GLY A 432 -15.62 2.78 21.50
C GLY A 432 -15.21 1.95 22.70
N ILE A 433 -13.91 1.90 23.01
CA ILE A 433 -13.39 1.19 24.19
C ILE A 433 -13.94 1.81 25.48
N MET A 434 -13.96 3.14 25.59
CA MET A 434 -14.50 3.83 26.76
C MET A 434 -16.01 3.55 26.96
N THR A 435 -16.79 3.49 25.87
CA THR A 435 -18.22 3.16 25.98
C THR A 435 -18.47 1.71 26.42
N MET A 436 -17.61 0.77 26.02
CA MET A 436 -17.72 -0.64 26.45
C MET A 436 -17.38 -0.82 27.93
N GLU A 437 -16.43 -0.04 28.46
CA GLU A 437 -16.11 -0.01 29.89
C GLU A 437 -17.28 0.54 30.71
N GLU A 438 -17.94 1.60 30.23
CA GLU A 438 -19.13 2.19 30.87
C GLU A 438 -20.33 1.23 30.88
N GLU A 439 -20.57 0.48 29.80
CA GLU A 439 -21.64 -0.55 29.77
C GLU A 439 -21.33 -1.74 30.69
N SER A 440 -20.08 -2.21 30.73
CA SER A 440 -19.66 -3.31 31.63
C SER A 440 -19.74 -2.96 33.11
N SER A 441 -19.60 -1.67 33.46
CA SER A 441 -19.74 -1.19 34.84
C SER A 441 -21.20 -0.90 35.21
N SER A 442 -22.06 -0.60 34.23
CA SER A 442 -23.51 -0.41 34.40
C SER A 442 -24.28 -1.73 34.62
N ASP A 443 -23.84 -2.83 34.02
CA ASP A 443 -24.49 -4.15 34.20
C ASP A 443 -24.19 -4.81 35.57
N GLY A 444 -23.35 -4.17 36.39
CA GLY A 444 -23.05 -4.60 37.77
C GLY A 444 -24.00 -4.07 38.85
N GLU A 445 -24.94 -3.17 38.50
CA GLU A 445 -25.94 -2.59 39.43
C GLU A 445 -27.37 -3.05 39.04
N GLN A 446 -27.63 -4.35 39.04
CA GLN A 446 -28.99 -4.86 39.25
C GLN A 446 -29.08 -5.36 40.70
N ASP A 447 -29.66 -4.51 41.56
CA ASP A 447 -30.09 -4.86 42.92
C ASP A 447 -30.96 -6.13 42.88
N PRO A 448 -30.59 -7.21 43.58
CA PRO A 448 -31.43 -8.37 43.73
C PRO A 448 -32.28 -8.21 45.00
N ASP A 449 -33.10 -7.17 45.09
CA ASP A 449 -34.01 -6.96 46.21
C ASP A 449 -35.33 -6.40 45.67
N ASP A 450 -36.08 -7.23 44.93
CA ASP A 450 -37.53 -7.14 44.76
C ASP A 450 -38.01 -8.48 44.17
N GLU A 451 -37.89 -9.57 44.94
CA GLU A 451 -38.74 -10.76 44.73
C GLU A 451 -39.81 -10.79 45.81
N GLU A 452 -41.04 -10.70 45.34
CA GLU A 452 -42.30 -10.68 46.05
C GLU A 452 -42.48 -11.98 46.86
N ASP A 453 -42.72 -11.86 48.16
CA ASP A 453 -43.27 -12.93 49.00
C ASP A 453 -44.73 -13.21 48.58
N GLU A 454 -44.95 -14.05 47.58
CA GLU A 454 -46.21 -14.77 47.42
C GLU A 454 -45.95 -16.27 47.14
N ASP A 455 -46.66 -17.09 47.92
CA ASP A 455 -46.96 -18.52 47.74
C ASP A 455 -46.00 -19.58 48.33
N GLU A 456 -46.44 -20.19 49.44
CA GLU A 456 -46.55 -21.64 49.68
C GLU A 456 -47.39 -21.81 50.98
N GLU A 457 -48.45 -22.61 51.06
CA GLU A 457 -48.43 -24.07 50.96
C GLU A 457 -49.78 -24.65 50.50
N ALA A 458 -49.66 -25.73 49.72
CA ALA A 458 -50.73 -26.57 49.20
C ALA A 458 -51.20 -27.65 50.20
N GLU A 459 -52.49 -27.95 50.06
CA GLU A 459 -53.21 -29.20 50.33
C GLU A 459 -52.47 -30.37 51.03
N GLU A 460 -52.96 -30.72 52.24
CA GLU A 460 -52.99 -32.09 52.74
C GLU A 460 -54.45 -32.57 52.81
N ASP A 461 -54.81 -33.49 51.89
CA ASP A 461 -55.95 -34.40 52.02
C ASP A 461 -55.54 -35.56 52.93
N GLU A 462 -56.20 -35.74 54.10
CA GLU A 462 -56.55 -37.07 54.62
C GLU A 462 -57.57 -37.02 55.80
N GLU A 463 -58.57 -37.91 55.71
CA GLU A 463 -59.47 -38.46 56.74
C GLU A 463 -60.64 -37.63 57.32
N ALA A 464 -61.86 -37.86 56.80
CA ALA A 464 -62.93 -38.64 57.47
C ALA A 464 -64.26 -38.65 56.69
#